data_AF-A0AAU1VT76-F1
#
_entry.id   AF-A0AAU1VT76-F1
#
_cell.length_a   1.000
_cell.length_b   1.000
_cell.length_c   1.000
_cell.angle_alpha   90.00
_cell.angle_beta   90.00
_cell.angle_gamma   90.00
#
_symmetry.space_group_name_H-M   'P 1'
#
loop_
_entity.id
_entity.type
_entity.pdbx_description
1 polymer ?
#
loop_
_entity_poly.entity_id
_entity_poly.type
_entity_poly.pdbx_seq_one_letter_code
_entity_poly.pdbx_strand_id
1 'polypeptide(L)'
;MTLYSDVAELLAEAGILDVDVDDAVADEHVRSSAYHRVVLVTASSRSRDRDRAIVATILRDPVDLVSKTAVVALVDGIATKATGAAEFRQWSAGIQSETAQFETEGYRDFIRRRIQDWLLLLSVEDGHVPTQGELSNATDWMQRVLAERSTSPAVLALLAESGSRKKIRNIAKNRAGGAR
;
A
#
# COMPACT_ATOMS: atom_id res chain seq x y z
N MET A 1 14.51 0.45 23.05
CA MET A 1 13.16 -0.14 23.17
C MET A 1 13.26 -1.63 22.87
N THR A 2 12.37 -2.44 23.43
CA THR A 2 12.33 -3.90 23.21
C THR A 2 11.13 -4.24 22.33
N LEU A 3 11.17 -5.39 21.63
CA LEU A 3 10.03 -5.88 20.84
C LEU A 3 8.73 -5.92 21.67
N TYR A 4 8.84 -6.32 22.94
CA TYR A 4 7.71 -6.32 23.87
C TYR A 4 7.10 -4.92 24.05
N SER A 5 7.93 -3.90 24.32
CA SER A 5 7.43 -2.53 24.49
C SER A 5 6.83 -1.97 23.20
N ASP A 6 7.45 -2.25 22.06
CA ASP A 6 6.97 -1.79 20.75
C ASP A 6 5.61 -2.43 20.40
N VAL A 7 5.44 -3.74 20.61
CA VAL A 7 4.17 -4.45 20.38
C VAL A 7 3.08 -3.96 21.34
N ALA A 8 3.39 -3.84 22.63
CA ALA A 8 2.43 -3.37 23.63
C ALA A 8 1.96 -1.94 23.35
N GLU A 9 2.87 -1.03 22.97
CA GLU A 9 2.57 0.35 22.59
C GLU A 9 1.62 0.38 21.38
N LEU A 10 1.94 -0.34 20.31
CA LEU A 10 1.12 -0.40 19.10
C LEU A 10 -0.30 -0.91 19.37
N LEU A 11 -0.44 -1.96 20.19
CA LEU A 11 -1.74 -2.52 20.56
C LEU A 11 -2.55 -1.54 21.41
N ALA A 12 -1.92 -0.93 22.41
CA ALA A 12 -2.57 0.04 23.29
C ALA A 12 -3.04 1.28 22.53
N GLU A 13 -2.20 1.84 21.66
CA GLU A 13 -2.57 2.98 20.82
C GLU A 13 -3.71 2.68 19.85
N ALA A 14 -3.75 1.45 19.33
CA ALA A 14 -4.82 0.97 18.45
C ALA A 14 -6.09 0.54 19.21
N GLY A 15 -6.07 0.53 20.55
CA GLY A 15 -7.18 0.06 21.39
C GLY A 15 -7.48 -1.44 21.26
N ILE A 16 -6.47 -2.24 20.93
CA ILE A 16 -6.57 -3.69 20.79
C ILE A 16 -6.19 -4.35 22.12
N LEU A 17 -7.14 -5.06 22.73
CA LEU A 17 -7.01 -5.59 24.11
C LEU A 17 -7.04 -7.12 24.18
N ASP A 18 -7.41 -7.79 23.10
CA ASP A 18 -7.61 -9.23 22.99
C ASP A 18 -6.41 -9.97 22.39
N VAL A 19 -5.28 -9.29 22.22
CA VAL A 19 -4.01 -9.88 21.79
C VAL A 19 -3.11 -10.03 23.01
N ASP A 20 -2.68 -11.25 23.29
CA ASP A 20 -1.64 -11.50 24.28
C ASP A 20 -0.28 -11.03 23.74
N VAL A 21 0.38 -10.12 24.48
CA VAL A 21 1.66 -9.52 24.07
C VAL A 21 2.78 -10.55 24.13
N ASP A 22 2.76 -11.46 25.11
CA ASP A 22 3.79 -12.50 25.23
C ASP A 22 3.72 -13.47 24.04
N ASP A 23 2.51 -13.87 23.63
CA ASP A 23 2.30 -14.68 22.43
C ASP A 23 2.75 -13.94 21.16
N ALA A 24 2.41 -12.66 21.01
CA ALA A 24 2.83 -11.86 19.86
C ALA A 24 4.36 -11.65 19.83
N VAL A 25 5.03 -11.57 20.98
CA VAL A 25 6.50 -11.50 21.03
C VAL A 25 7.12 -12.84 20.66
N ALA A 26 6.53 -13.95 21.12
CA ALA A 26 7.05 -15.30 20.88
C ALA A 26 6.81 -15.82 19.45
N ASP A 27 5.70 -15.42 18.80
CA ASP A 27 5.27 -15.94 17.49
C ASP A 27 5.10 -14.81 16.47
N GLU A 28 5.91 -14.85 15.40
CA GLU A 28 5.86 -13.86 14.31
C GLU A 28 4.54 -13.86 13.53
N HIS A 29 3.81 -14.97 13.47
CA HIS A 29 2.50 -15.04 12.83
C HIS A 29 1.43 -14.35 13.67
N VAL A 30 1.46 -14.54 15.00
CA VAL A 30 0.59 -13.82 15.94
C VAL A 30 0.89 -12.32 15.85
N ARG A 31 2.17 -11.95 15.85
CA ARG A 31 2.61 -10.54 15.71
C ARG A 31 2.18 -9.93 14.38
N SER A 32 2.36 -10.64 13.27
CA SER A 32 1.94 -10.19 11.94
C SER A 32 0.43 -9.95 11.89
N SER A 33 -0.36 -10.85 12.47
CA SER A 33 -1.81 -10.68 12.62
C SER A 33 -2.17 -9.45 13.47
N ALA A 34 -1.46 -9.24 14.58
CA ALA A 34 -1.61 -8.07 15.44
C ALA A 34 -1.29 -6.77 14.70
N TYR A 35 -0.15 -6.69 14.00
CA TYR A 35 0.19 -5.53 13.17
C TYR A 35 -0.83 -5.28 12.08
N HIS A 36 -1.37 -6.32 11.44
CA HIS A 36 -2.43 -6.17 10.45
C HIS A 36 -3.67 -5.48 11.05
N ARG A 37 -4.05 -5.82 12.29
CA ARG A 37 -5.15 -5.15 13.00
C ARG A 37 -4.80 -3.70 13.34
N VAL A 38 -3.58 -3.44 13.82
CA VAL A 38 -3.10 -2.07 14.08
C VAL A 38 -3.20 -1.22 12.82
N VAL A 39 -2.66 -1.69 11.68
CA VAL A 39 -2.69 -0.90 10.44
C VAL A 39 -4.10 -0.70 9.89
N LEU A 40 -5.03 -1.64 10.11
CA LEU A 40 -6.44 -1.45 9.75
C LEU A 40 -7.10 -0.33 10.57
N VAL A 41 -6.82 -0.27 11.87
CA VAL A 41 -7.29 0.81 12.74
C VAL A 41 -6.67 2.13 12.31
N THR A 42 -5.34 2.16 12.13
CA THR A 42 -4.61 3.34 11.67
C THR A 42 -5.13 3.85 10.34
N ALA A 43 -5.30 2.99 9.34
CA ALA A 43 -5.85 3.34 8.03
C ALA A 43 -7.32 3.80 8.09
N SER A 44 -8.03 3.53 9.18
CA SER A 44 -9.43 3.96 9.38
C SER A 44 -9.56 5.24 10.20
N SER A 45 -8.50 5.68 10.87
CA SER A 45 -8.46 6.96 11.56
C SER A 45 -8.67 8.13 10.57
N ARG A 46 -9.15 9.27 11.07
CA ARG A 46 -9.23 10.53 10.33
C ARG A 46 -7.95 11.36 10.42
N SER A 47 -7.17 11.19 11.50
CA SER A 47 -5.88 11.85 11.66
C SER A 47 -4.76 10.95 11.12
N ARG A 48 -3.76 11.58 10.50
CA ARG A 48 -2.54 10.96 9.96
C ARG A 48 -1.30 11.27 10.79
N ASP A 49 -1.44 12.01 11.90
CA ASP A 49 -0.31 12.58 12.64
C ASP A 49 0.60 11.51 13.26
N ARG A 50 0.03 10.35 13.61
CA ARG A 50 0.74 9.24 14.24
C ARG A 50 1.21 8.15 13.28
N ASP A 51 0.73 8.14 12.03
CA ASP A 51 1.00 7.07 11.08
C ASP A 51 2.50 6.84 10.89
N ARG A 52 3.27 7.93 10.84
CA ARG A 52 4.74 7.88 10.73
C ARG A 52 5.40 7.22 11.94
N ALA A 53 4.97 7.56 13.15
CA ALA A 53 5.50 6.98 14.38
C ALA A 53 5.16 5.49 14.48
N ILE A 54 3.93 5.12 14.12
CA ILE A 54 3.48 3.72 14.05
C ILE A 54 4.35 2.92 13.08
N VAL A 55 4.61 3.46 11.87
CA VAL A 55 5.52 2.81 10.93
C VAL A 55 6.93 2.69 11.50
N ALA A 56 7.48 3.75 12.10
CA ALA A 56 8.80 3.70 12.71
C ALA A 56 8.91 2.63 13.80
N THR A 57 7.86 2.42 14.60
CA THR A 57 7.80 1.35 15.61
C THR A 57 7.71 -0.03 14.96
N ILE A 58 6.86 -0.22 13.94
CA ILE A 58 6.77 -1.48 13.18
C ILE A 58 8.11 -1.85 12.52
N LEU A 59 8.87 -0.86 12.03
CA LEU A 59 10.17 -1.09 11.38
C LEU A 59 11.27 -1.57 12.35
N ARG A 60 11.05 -1.52 13.67
CA ARG A 60 11.97 -2.07 14.67
C ARG A 60 11.79 -3.57 14.89
N ASP A 61 10.80 -4.20 14.25
CA ASP A 61 10.63 -5.65 14.35
C ASP A 61 11.91 -6.36 13.89
N PRO A 62 12.38 -7.38 14.60
CA PRO A 62 13.55 -8.15 14.17
C PRO A 62 13.32 -8.92 12.87
N VAL A 63 12.07 -9.11 12.44
CA VAL A 63 11.71 -9.80 11.21
C VAL A 63 11.24 -8.79 10.16
N ASP A 64 12.16 -8.34 9.31
CA ASP A 64 11.90 -7.37 8.22
C ASP A 64 10.64 -7.72 7.38
N LEU A 65 10.40 -9.02 7.15
CA LEU A 65 9.25 -9.46 6.36
C LEU A 65 7.91 -9.14 7.03
N VAL A 66 7.83 -9.24 8.36
CA VAL A 66 6.66 -8.90 9.16
C VAL A 66 6.40 -7.39 9.04
N SER A 67 7.42 -6.56 9.25
CA SER A 67 7.32 -5.11 9.12
C SER A 67 6.92 -4.68 7.72
N LYS A 68 7.57 -5.22 6.68
CA LYS A 68 7.28 -4.90 5.28
C LYS A 68 5.82 -5.20 4.95
N THR A 69 5.32 -6.35 5.38
CA THR A 69 3.94 -6.77 5.11
C THR A 69 2.94 -5.82 5.77
N ALA A 70 3.17 -5.42 7.02
CA ALA A 70 2.33 -4.45 7.72
C ALA A 70 2.37 -3.06 7.04
N VAL A 71 3.54 -2.56 6.67
CA VAL A 71 3.68 -1.25 6.00
C VAL A 71 2.99 -1.25 4.64
N VAL A 72 3.10 -2.32 3.85
CA VAL A 72 2.37 -2.45 2.57
C VAL A 72 0.87 -2.44 2.81
N ALA A 73 0.37 -3.16 3.81
CA ALA A 73 -1.05 -3.17 4.15
C ALA A 73 -1.56 -1.78 4.58
N LEU A 74 -0.75 -1.01 5.33
CA LEU A 74 -1.06 0.38 5.66
C LEU A 74 -1.14 1.27 4.41
N VAL A 75 -0.14 1.18 3.53
CA VAL A 75 -0.10 1.92 2.25
C VAL A 75 -1.35 1.62 1.41
N ASP A 76 -1.72 0.35 1.29
CA ASP A 76 -2.92 -0.06 0.55
C ASP A 76 -4.20 0.47 1.18
N GLY A 77 -4.31 0.38 2.50
CA GLY A 77 -5.47 0.83 3.26
C GLY A 77 -5.68 2.34 3.17
N ILE A 78 -4.59 3.12 3.26
CA ILE A 78 -4.63 4.58 3.11
C ILE A 78 -4.92 4.98 1.67
N ALA A 79 -4.23 4.40 0.69
CA ALA A 79 -4.42 4.72 -0.72
C ALA A 79 -5.85 4.47 -1.19
N THR A 80 -6.48 3.38 -0.73
CA THR A 80 -7.87 3.05 -1.08
C THR A 80 -8.88 4.07 -0.56
N LYS A 81 -8.51 4.85 0.47
CA LYS A 81 -9.37 5.87 1.10
C LYS A 81 -8.93 7.31 0.80
N ALA A 82 -7.83 7.49 0.08
CA ALA A 82 -7.31 8.81 -0.25
C ALA A 82 -8.28 9.56 -1.16
N THR A 83 -8.39 10.88 -0.98
CA THR A 83 -9.31 11.70 -1.79
C THR A 83 -8.72 12.11 -3.13
N GLY A 84 -7.43 11.87 -3.35
CA GLY A 84 -6.74 12.13 -4.62
C GLY A 84 -5.23 11.92 -4.50
N ALA A 85 -4.52 12.06 -5.63
CA ALA A 85 -3.10 11.76 -5.71
C ALA A 85 -2.22 12.73 -4.88
N ALA A 86 -2.64 13.98 -4.73
CA ALA A 86 -1.87 15.01 -4.01
C ALA A 86 -1.79 14.73 -2.50
N GLU A 87 -2.92 14.44 -1.87
CA GLU A 87 -3.00 14.07 -0.44
C GLU A 87 -2.14 12.83 -0.16
N PHE A 88 -2.30 11.79 -0.98
CA PHE A 88 -1.56 10.55 -0.82
C PHE A 88 -0.05 10.75 -1.02
N ARG A 89 0.37 11.61 -1.96
CA ARG A 89 1.79 11.95 -2.18
C ARG A 89 2.41 12.61 -0.95
N GLN A 90 1.70 13.55 -0.33
CA GLN A 90 2.19 14.23 0.87
C GLN A 90 2.37 13.25 2.03
N TRP A 91 1.37 12.40 2.28
CA TRP A 91 1.44 11.38 3.31
C TRP A 91 2.56 10.36 3.06
N SER A 92 2.63 9.81 1.85
CA SER A 92 3.58 8.74 1.51
C SER A 92 5.04 9.20 1.54
N ALA A 93 5.34 10.49 1.34
CA ALA A 93 6.69 11.02 1.50
C ALA A 93 7.24 10.84 2.93
N GLY A 94 6.38 10.99 3.95
CA GLY A 94 6.74 10.73 5.33
C GLY A 94 7.04 9.25 5.59
N ILE A 95 6.23 8.36 5.00
CA ILE A 95 6.44 6.90 5.09
C ILE A 95 7.73 6.48 4.39
N GLN A 96 8.02 7.04 3.21
CA GLN A 96 9.24 6.71 2.47
C GLN A 96 10.51 7.01 3.28
N SER A 97 10.50 8.10 4.05
CA SER A 97 11.62 8.47 4.92
C SER A 97 11.86 7.43 6.02
N GLU A 98 10.79 6.85 6.59
CA GLU A 98 10.92 5.77 7.57
C GLU A 98 11.42 4.48 6.92
N THR A 99 10.84 4.09 5.77
CA THR A 99 11.20 2.83 5.10
C THR A 99 12.64 2.79 4.58
N ALA A 100 13.34 3.92 4.53
CA ALA A 100 14.78 3.96 4.27
C ALA A 100 15.60 3.17 5.32
N GLN A 101 15.02 2.91 6.50
CA GLN A 101 15.64 2.17 7.61
C GLN A 101 15.67 0.65 7.41
N PHE A 102 14.87 0.08 6.50
CA PHE A 102 14.97 -1.35 6.20
C PHE A 102 16.40 -1.69 5.77
N GLU A 103 16.97 -2.77 6.28
CA GLU A 103 18.27 -3.25 5.82
C GLU A 103 18.15 -3.83 4.40
N THR A 104 17.09 -4.59 4.17
CA THR A 104 16.83 -5.26 2.89
C THR A 104 16.38 -4.29 1.79
N GLU A 105 17.25 -4.04 0.81
CA GLU A 105 16.97 -3.14 -0.33
C GLU A 105 15.72 -3.52 -1.13
N GLY A 106 15.51 -4.82 -1.35
CA GLY A 106 14.34 -5.31 -2.06
C GLY A 106 13.02 -4.91 -1.40
N TYR A 107 12.99 -4.73 -0.08
CA TYR A 107 11.79 -4.32 0.66
C TYR A 107 11.53 -2.82 0.52
N ARG A 108 12.58 -1.99 0.58
CA ARG A 108 12.51 -0.56 0.28
C ARG A 108 11.95 -0.33 -1.13
N ASP A 109 12.49 -1.04 -2.10
CA ASP A 109 12.08 -0.96 -3.50
C ASP A 109 10.66 -1.45 -3.73
N PHE A 110 10.22 -2.47 -2.98
CA PHE A 110 8.86 -2.96 -3.06
C PHE A 110 7.86 -1.89 -2.60
N ILE A 111 8.10 -1.29 -1.43
CA ILE A 111 7.20 -0.26 -0.88
C ILE A 111 7.19 0.99 -1.76
N ARG A 112 8.36 1.42 -2.24
CA ARG A 112 8.49 2.54 -3.19
C ARG A 112 7.65 2.31 -4.45
N ARG A 113 7.77 1.13 -5.08
CA ARG A 113 6.97 0.76 -6.25
C ARG A 113 5.48 0.71 -5.94
N ARG A 114 5.10 0.17 -4.77
CA ARG A 114 3.71 0.13 -4.34
C ARG A 114 3.09 1.52 -4.18
N ILE A 115 3.84 2.47 -3.62
CA ILE A 115 3.42 3.88 -3.52
C ILE A 115 3.26 4.50 -4.91
N GLN A 116 4.21 4.26 -5.82
CA GLN A 116 4.14 4.77 -7.20
C GLN A 116 2.93 4.20 -7.96
N ASP A 117 2.66 2.91 -7.80
CA ASP A 117 1.47 2.25 -8.36
C ASP A 117 0.18 2.94 -7.91
N TRP A 118 0.02 3.19 -6.60
CA TRP A 118 -1.16 3.88 -6.07
C TRP A 118 -1.25 5.33 -6.52
N LEU A 119 -0.14 6.06 -6.61
CA LEU A 119 -0.12 7.42 -7.15
C LEU A 119 -0.60 7.47 -8.61
N LEU A 120 -0.25 6.46 -9.41
CA LEU A 120 -0.73 6.34 -10.78
C LEU A 120 -2.24 6.06 -10.83
N LEU A 121 -2.75 5.16 -9.98
CA LEU A 121 -4.19 4.91 -9.93
C LEU A 121 -4.97 6.14 -9.51
N LEU A 122 -4.54 6.81 -8.45
CA LEU A 122 -5.20 8.02 -7.94
C LEU A 122 -5.14 9.15 -8.97
N SER A 123 -4.04 9.33 -9.70
CA SER A 123 -3.99 10.35 -10.75
C SER A 123 -4.96 10.05 -11.89
N VAL A 124 -5.13 8.76 -12.23
CA VAL A 124 -6.13 8.33 -13.22
C VAL A 124 -7.56 8.59 -12.74
N GLU A 125 -7.84 8.34 -11.45
CA GLU A 125 -9.13 8.67 -10.84
C GLU A 125 -9.37 10.20 -10.82
N ASP A 126 -8.31 11.01 -10.72
CA ASP A 126 -8.33 12.47 -10.88
C ASP A 126 -8.40 12.93 -12.36
N GLY A 127 -8.52 12.01 -13.32
CA GLY A 127 -8.70 12.29 -14.75
C GLY A 127 -7.43 12.27 -15.61
N HIS A 128 -6.28 11.92 -15.04
CA HIS A 128 -5.05 11.72 -15.81
C HIS A 128 -5.18 10.54 -16.77
N VAL A 129 -4.64 10.69 -17.98
CA VAL A 129 -4.46 9.57 -18.91
C VAL A 129 -2.98 9.22 -18.91
N PRO A 130 -2.58 8.03 -18.43
CA PRO A 130 -1.19 7.66 -18.35
C PRO A 130 -0.54 7.63 -19.73
N THR A 131 0.74 7.93 -19.79
CA THR A 131 1.57 7.63 -20.95
C THR A 131 1.92 6.14 -20.98
N GLN A 132 2.34 5.64 -22.14
CA GLN A 132 2.86 4.27 -22.25
C GLN A 132 4.07 4.03 -21.34
N GLY A 133 4.93 5.04 -21.15
CA GLY A 133 6.08 4.96 -20.25
C GLY A 133 5.68 4.81 -18.79
N GLU A 134 4.68 5.57 -18.33
CA GLU A 134 4.12 5.45 -16.99
C GLU A 134 3.50 4.06 -16.75
N LEU A 135 2.74 3.54 -17.72
CA LEU A 135 2.20 2.18 -17.63
C LEU A 135 3.29 1.11 -17.59
N SER A 136 4.36 1.28 -18.37
CA SER A 136 5.47 0.32 -18.42
C SER A 136 6.22 0.22 -17.08
N ASN A 137 6.20 1.30 -16.29
CA ASN A 137 6.77 1.33 -14.95
C ASN A 137 5.81 0.80 -13.88
N ALA A 138 4.51 0.75 -14.15
CA ALA A 138 3.52 0.20 -13.24
C ALA A 138 3.62 -1.32 -13.17
N THR A 139 3.38 -1.89 -11.98
CA THR A 139 3.43 -3.34 -11.82
C THR A 139 2.30 -4.04 -12.58
N ASP A 140 2.51 -5.32 -12.92
CA ASP A 140 1.45 -6.18 -13.50
C ASP A 140 0.17 -6.17 -12.65
N TRP A 141 0.32 -6.06 -11.33
CA TRP A 141 -0.80 -5.93 -10.41
C TRP A 141 -1.53 -4.60 -10.62
N MET A 142 -0.83 -3.47 -10.66
CA MET A 142 -1.47 -2.16 -10.81
C MET A 142 -2.09 -1.99 -12.20
N GLN A 143 -1.43 -2.43 -13.26
CA GLN A 143 -2.03 -2.43 -14.60
C GLN A 143 -3.32 -3.26 -14.65
N ARG A 144 -3.37 -4.39 -13.94
CA ARG A 144 -4.59 -5.18 -13.80
C ARG A 144 -5.68 -4.41 -13.03
N VAL A 145 -5.33 -3.76 -11.91
CA VAL A 145 -6.26 -2.92 -11.14
C VAL A 145 -6.84 -1.80 -12.00
N LEU A 146 -6.00 -1.09 -12.77
CA LEU A 146 -6.45 -0.07 -13.73
C LEU A 146 -7.38 -0.65 -14.79
N ALA A 147 -7.03 -1.81 -15.37
CA ALA A 147 -7.87 -2.47 -16.36
C ALA A 147 -9.23 -2.89 -15.78
N GLU A 148 -9.29 -3.30 -14.52
CA GLU A 148 -10.52 -3.74 -13.84
C GLU A 148 -11.37 -2.56 -13.32
N ARG A 149 -10.76 -1.46 -12.89
CA ARG A 149 -11.45 -0.34 -12.21
C ARG A 149 -11.64 0.92 -13.05
N SER A 150 -10.74 1.22 -13.98
CA SER A 150 -10.80 2.50 -14.70
C SER A 150 -12.11 2.65 -15.47
N THR A 151 -12.71 3.83 -15.40
CA THR A 151 -13.89 4.23 -16.16
C THR A 151 -13.52 5.08 -17.39
N SER A 152 -12.25 5.46 -17.53
CA SER A 152 -11.77 6.29 -18.64
C SER A 152 -11.58 5.45 -19.91
N PRO A 153 -12.29 5.75 -21.01
CA PRO A 153 -12.12 5.03 -22.27
C PRO A 153 -10.69 5.13 -22.82
N ALA A 154 -10.02 6.27 -22.62
CA ALA A 154 -8.64 6.49 -23.08
C ALA A 154 -7.66 5.57 -22.34
N VAL A 155 -7.82 5.40 -21.03
CA VAL A 155 -6.98 4.50 -20.22
C VAL A 155 -7.22 3.04 -20.60
N LEU A 156 -8.47 2.64 -20.82
CA LEU A 156 -8.80 1.29 -21.28
C LEU A 156 -8.26 1.00 -22.68
N ALA A 157 -8.34 1.97 -23.60
CA ALA A 157 -7.77 1.84 -24.94
C ALA A 157 -6.24 1.64 -24.88
N LEU A 158 -5.55 2.46 -24.08
CA LEU A 158 -4.11 2.32 -23.90
C LEU A 158 -3.73 0.96 -23.29
N LEU A 159 -4.41 0.52 -22.23
CA LEU A 159 -4.15 -0.81 -21.63
C LEU A 159 -4.47 -1.97 -22.58
N ALA A 160 -5.47 -1.82 -23.45
CA ALA A 160 -5.80 -2.82 -24.46
C ALA A 160 -4.68 -3.01 -25.50
N GLU A 161 -3.94 -1.94 -25.79
CA GLU A 161 -2.82 -1.92 -26.72
C GLU A 161 -1.50 -2.34 -26.04
N SER A 162 -1.14 -1.67 -24.94
CA SER A 162 0.21 -1.73 -24.36
C SER A 162 0.30 -2.44 -23.00
N GLY A 163 -0.79 -3.02 -22.48
CA GLY A 163 -0.77 -3.75 -21.21
C GLY A 163 0.27 -4.88 -21.23
N SER A 164 1.03 -5.04 -20.15
CA SER A 164 2.19 -5.95 -20.06
C SER A 164 1.82 -7.41 -20.30
N ARG A 165 0.65 -7.82 -19.81
CA ARG A 165 0.14 -9.20 -19.94
C ARG A 165 -1.07 -9.28 -20.84
N LYS A 166 -1.19 -10.41 -21.55
CA LYS A 166 -2.36 -10.74 -22.39
C LYS A 166 -3.67 -10.63 -21.61
N LYS A 167 -3.70 -11.07 -20.35
CA LYS A 167 -4.88 -10.96 -19.48
C LYS A 167 -5.32 -9.50 -19.28
N ILE A 168 -4.37 -8.61 -18.99
CA ILE A 168 -4.62 -7.17 -18.79
C ILE A 168 -5.20 -6.56 -20.08
N ARG A 169 -4.55 -6.81 -21.22
CA ARG A 169 -5.04 -6.33 -22.53
C ARG A 169 -6.45 -6.82 -22.84
N ASN A 170 -6.76 -8.07 -22.54
CA ASN A 170 -8.09 -8.65 -22.78
C ASN A 170 -9.17 -8.04 -21.87
N ILE A 171 -8.88 -7.84 -20.57
CA ILE A 171 -9.81 -7.18 -19.65
C ILE A 171 -10.14 -5.78 -20.17
N ALA A 172 -9.11 -5.02 -20.56
CA ALA A 172 -9.26 -3.67 -21.06
C ALA A 172 -10.08 -3.61 -22.37
N LYS A 173 -9.82 -4.51 -23.33
CA LYS A 173 -10.61 -4.62 -24.58
C LYS A 173 -12.09 -4.90 -24.34
N ASN A 174 -12.38 -5.86 -23.46
CA ASN A 174 -13.75 -6.23 -23.15
C ASN A 174 -14.51 -5.05 -22.51
N ARG A 175 -13.87 -4.33 -21.60
CA ARG A 175 -14.49 -3.17 -20.94
C ARG A 175 -14.61 -1.95 -21.85
N ALA A 176 -13.64 -1.71 -22.72
CA ALA A 176 -13.72 -0.64 -23.73
C ALA A 176 -14.84 -0.89 -24.75
N GLY A 177 -15.08 -2.16 -25.12
CA GLY A 177 -16.15 -2.54 -26.05
C GLY A 177 -17.55 -2.59 -25.41
N GLY A 178 -17.63 -2.78 -24.09
CA GLY A 178 -18.89 -2.81 -23.34
C GLY A 178 -19.39 -1.45 -22.85
N ALA A 179 -18.61 -0.37 -23.00
CA ALA A 179 -18.97 0.99 -22.62
C ALA A 179 -19.73 1.75 -23.74
N ARG A 180 -20.43 1.03 -24.62
CA ARG A 180 -21.24 1.58 -25.71
C ARG A 180 -22.72 1.56 -25.36
#